data_AF-A0A7S4WCV1-F1
#
_entry.id   AF-A0A7S4WCV1-F1
#
_cell.length_a   1.000
_cell.length_b   1.000
_cell.length_c   1.000
_cell.angle_alpha   90.00
_cell.angle_beta   90.00
_cell.angle_gamma   90.00
#
_symmetry.space_group_name_H-M   'P 1'
#
loop_
_entity.id
_entity.type
_entity.pdbx_description
1 polymer ?
#
loop_
_entity_poly.entity_id
_entity_poly.type
_entity_poly.pdbx_seq_one_letter_code
_entity_poly.pdbx_strand_id
1 'polypeptide(L)'
;MMIPRKQSIMVAIATIATLLITPVTSFNINLSAKAKSNVGGKRDLLPTPDPTNPERYLPPSSLSPSINKSFYSLPETLVRAGPVSLLTRVTSPDKYEQSILRYMYESQTTDVTTAQGNMDAFFRAPDVWAEQKMLEQRGDREVYDYGKGPTFDRIVLATVWGSFVSGLIGRVLWQLVHGNRNLF
;
A
#
# COMPACT_ATOMS: atom_id res chain seq x y z
N MET A 1 -6.23 -47.02 -9.29
CA MET A 1 -6.40 -45.96 -10.30
C MET A 1 -5.30 -44.92 -10.07
N MET A 2 -4.21 -44.97 -10.85
CA MET A 2 -3.02 -44.12 -10.67
C MET A 2 -3.21 -42.80 -11.43
N ILE A 3 -3.24 -41.68 -10.72
CA ILE A 3 -3.24 -40.34 -11.32
C ILE A 3 -1.80 -40.04 -11.79
N PRO A 4 -1.58 -39.63 -13.06
CA PRO A 4 -0.24 -39.41 -13.59
C PRO A 4 0.45 -38.22 -12.92
N ARG A 5 1.64 -38.48 -12.34
CA ARG A 5 2.50 -37.56 -11.53
C ARG A 5 2.79 -36.18 -12.14
N LYS A 6 2.64 -36.00 -13.46
CA LYS A 6 2.83 -34.69 -14.11
C LYS A 6 1.69 -33.70 -13.84
N GLN A 7 0.49 -34.19 -13.54
CA GLN A 7 -0.66 -33.32 -13.22
C GLN A 7 -0.55 -32.69 -11.83
N SER A 8 0.08 -33.38 -10.86
CA SER A 8 0.24 -32.85 -9.50
C SER A 8 1.16 -31.64 -9.40
N ILE A 9 2.17 -31.52 -10.29
CA ILE A 9 3.10 -30.38 -10.31
C ILE A 9 2.44 -29.13 -10.91
N MET A 10 1.60 -29.28 -11.93
CA MET A 10 0.87 -28.14 -12.50
C MET A 10 -0.21 -27.59 -11.56
N VAL A 11 -0.86 -28.45 -10.77
CA VAL A 11 -1.89 -28.02 -9.81
C VAL A 11 -1.29 -27.18 -8.67
N ALA A 12 -0.09 -27.51 -8.19
CA ALA A 12 0.58 -26.76 -7.11
C ALA A 12 1.06 -25.36 -7.53
N ILE A 13 1.41 -25.16 -8.82
CA ILE A 13 1.80 -23.84 -9.35
C ILE A 13 0.56 -22.96 -9.58
N ALA A 14 -0.56 -23.55 -9.99
CA ALA A 14 -1.81 -22.82 -10.19
C ALA A 14 -2.39 -22.25 -8.88
N THR A 15 -2.28 -22.96 -7.74
CA THR A 15 -2.80 -22.50 -6.45
C THR A 15 -2.05 -21.29 -5.88
N ILE A 16 -0.75 -21.13 -6.15
CA ILE A 16 0.03 -19.96 -5.68
C ILE A 16 -0.33 -18.70 -6.49
N ALA A 17 -0.69 -18.84 -7.76
CA ALA A 17 -1.04 -17.71 -8.62
C ALA A 17 -2.46 -17.16 -8.37
N THR A 18 -3.36 -17.95 -7.79
CA THR A 18 -4.77 -17.54 -7.62
C THR A 18 -5.02 -16.69 -6.37
N LEU A 19 -4.04 -16.57 -5.45
CA LEU A 19 -4.20 -15.79 -4.22
C LEU A 19 -3.94 -14.28 -4.39
N LEU A 20 -3.59 -13.83 -5.60
CA LEU A 20 -3.15 -12.44 -5.85
C LEU A 20 -4.17 -11.57 -6.61
N ILE A 21 -5.38 -12.06 -6.87
CA ILE A 21 -6.39 -11.32 -7.64
C ILE A 21 -7.70 -11.27 -6.86
N THR A 22 -7.75 -10.50 -5.77
CA THR A 22 -9.02 -10.00 -5.25
C THR A 22 -9.32 -8.66 -5.91
N PRO A 23 -10.48 -8.48 -6.57
CA PRO A 23 -10.88 -7.18 -7.08
C PRO A 23 -11.09 -6.23 -5.88
N VAL A 24 -10.40 -5.10 -5.90
CA VAL A 24 -10.58 -4.00 -4.95
C VAL A 24 -12.01 -3.49 -5.12
N THR A 25 -12.89 -3.86 -4.19
CA THR A 25 -14.25 -3.34 -4.08
C THR A 25 -14.22 -1.81 -4.02
N SER A 26 -15.08 -1.20 -4.83
CA SER A 26 -15.29 0.23 -4.99
C SER A 26 -15.28 1.01 -3.66
N PHE A 27 -14.34 1.95 -3.57
CA PHE A 27 -14.23 3.00 -2.57
C PHE A 27 -15.56 3.76 -2.43
N ASN A 28 -16.19 3.68 -1.26
CA ASN A 28 -17.25 4.62 -0.88
C ASN A 28 -16.95 5.15 0.52
N ILE A 29 -15.97 6.06 0.57
CA ILE A 29 -15.55 6.73 1.80
C ILE A 29 -16.50 7.91 2.03
N ASN A 30 -17.50 7.74 2.89
CA ASN A 30 -18.28 8.86 3.43
C ASN A 30 -17.51 9.51 4.59
N LEU A 31 -16.38 10.17 4.30
CA LEU A 31 -15.66 11.01 5.25
C LEU A 31 -16.35 12.39 5.36
N SER A 32 -17.58 12.43 5.90
CA SER A 32 -18.22 13.71 6.24
C SER A 32 -17.74 14.20 7.61
N ALA A 33 -16.49 14.64 7.67
CA ALA A 33 -15.99 15.42 8.79
C ALA A 33 -16.46 16.87 8.60
N LYS A 34 -17.59 17.22 9.23
CA LYS A 34 -18.08 18.60 9.30
C LYS A 34 -17.21 19.42 10.25
N ALA A 35 -15.97 19.69 9.86
CA ALA A 35 -15.08 20.61 10.54
C ALA A 35 -15.33 22.04 10.04
N LYS A 36 -15.86 22.91 10.92
CA LYS A 36 -15.91 24.37 10.68
C LYS A 36 -14.47 24.88 10.53
N SER A 37 -14.00 25.03 9.31
CA SER A 37 -12.74 25.70 8.98
C SER A 37 -12.98 27.20 8.84
N ASN A 38 -12.31 28.01 9.66
CA ASN A 38 -12.10 29.42 9.40
C ASN A 38 -11.33 29.55 8.09
N VAL A 39 -11.95 30.21 7.12
CA VAL A 39 -11.56 30.29 5.72
C VAL A 39 -10.61 31.47 5.52
N GLY A 40 -9.37 31.21 5.13
CA GLY A 40 -8.47 32.27 4.67
C GLY A 40 -7.07 31.82 4.28
N GLY A 41 -6.44 30.88 5.00
CA GLY A 41 -5.00 30.59 4.81
C GLY A 41 -4.60 29.16 4.44
N LYS A 42 -5.48 28.16 4.57
CA LYS A 42 -5.12 26.73 4.34
C LYS A 42 -5.57 26.16 3.00
N ARG A 43 -6.39 26.87 2.24
CA ARG A 43 -6.97 26.35 0.99
C ARG A 43 -5.94 26.17 -0.13
N ASP A 44 -4.90 26.98 -0.13
CA ASP A 44 -3.83 26.91 -1.15
C ASP A 44 -2.87 25.73 -0.93
N LEU A 45 -2.95 25.07 0.22
CA LEU A 45 -2.09 23.94 0.61
C LEU A 45 -2.78 22.58 0.46
N LEU A 46 -4.06 22.55 0.12
CA LEU A 46 -4.84 21.33 -0.06
C LEU A 46 -5.14 21.08 -1.54
N PRO A 47 -5.21 19.81 -1.98
CA PRO A 47 -5.68 19.50 -3.31
C PRO A 47 -7.10 20.00 -3.53
N THR A 48 -7.46 20.28 -4.78
CA THR A 48 -8.81 20.74 -5.15
C THR A 48 -9.42 19.80 -6.17
N PRO A 49 -10.73 19.48 -6.08
CA PRO A 49 -11.40 18.71 -7.13
C PRO A 49 -11.31 19.45 -8.46
N ASP A 50 -11.01 18.74 -9.54
CA ASP A 50 -10.99 19.28 -10.88
C ASP A 50 -12.43 19.66 -11.29
N PRO A 51 -12.69 20.93 -11.67
CA PRO A 51 -14.04 21.36 -12.05
C PRO A 51 -14.58 20.65 -13.30
N THR A 52 -13.70 20.07 -14.11
CA THR A 52 -14.08 19.33 -15.33
C THR A 52 -14.24 17.83 -15.10
N ASN A 53 -13.63 17.27 -14.06
CA ASN A 53 -13.71 15.86 -13.70
C ASN A 53 -13.72 15.68 -12.17
N PRO A 54 -14.88 15.44 -11.54
CA PRO A 54 -14.98 15.34 -10.08
C PRO A 54 -14.24 14.13 -9.49
N GLU A 55 -13.84 13.15 -10.28
CA GLU A 55 -13.02 12.01 -9.83
C GLU A 55 -11.53 12.36 -9.73
N ARG A 56 -11.12 13.52 -10.25
CA ARG A 56 -9.75 13.96 -10.30
C ARG A 56 -9.52 15.09 -9.31
N TYR A 57 -8.41 15.00 -8.60
CA TYR A 57 -7.91 16.03 -7.70
C TYR A 57 -6.66 16.66 -8.31
N LEU A 58 -6.69 17.98 -8.36
CA LEU A 58 -5.58 18.82 -8.74
C LEU A 58 -4.69 19.04 -7.51
N PRO A 59 -3.38 18.88 -7.67
CA PRO A 59 -2.44 19.14 -6.58
C PRO A 59 -2.46 20.61 -6.19
N PRO A 60 -2.14 20.95 -4.93
CA PRO A 60 -2.04 22.34 -4.51
C PRO A 60 -0.85 23.02 -5.19
N SER A 61 -0.95 24.34 -5.36
CA SER A 61 0.05 25.17 -6.04
C SER A 61 1.44 25.06 -5.44
N SER A 62 1.54 24.76 -4.14
CA SER A 62 2.79 24.52 -3.41
C SER A 62 3.51 23.22 -3.80
N LEU A 63 2.77 22.25 -4.34
CA LEU A 63 3.25 20.93 -4.72
C LEU A 63 3.39 20.77 -6.24
N SER A 64 2.62 21.51 -7.06
CA SER A 64 2.64 21.42 -8.54
C SER A 64 4.02 21.33 -9.22
N PRO A 65 5.07 22.07 -8.79
CA PRO A 65 6.40 21.94 -9.40
C PRO A 65 7.20 20.71 -8.95
N SER A 66 6.81 20.04 -7.87
CA SER A 66 7.65 19.09 -7.13
C SER A 66 6.92 17.86 -6.58
N ILE A 67 5.67 17.57 -6.97
CA ILE A 67 4.90 16.38 -6.52
C ILE A 67 5.73 15.10 -6.55
N ASN A 68 6.43 14.85 -7.65
CA ASN A 68 7.28 13.67 -7.80
C ASN A 68 8.46 13.62 -6.82
N LYS A 69 8.92 14.77 -6.33
CA LYS A 69 9.97 14.90 -5.30
C LYS A 69 9.39 14.80 -3.89
N SER A 70 8.12 15.12 -3.71
CA SER A 70 7.43 15.05 -2.41
C SER A 70 6.93 13.65 -2.07
N PHE A 71 6.71 12.79 -3.06
CA PHE A 71 6.45 11.37 -2.83
C PHE A 71 7.73 10.59 -2.52
N TYR A 72 7.60 9.49 -1.79
CA TYR A 72 8.70 8.55 -1.55
C TYR A 72 9.42 8.14 -2.83
N SER A 73 10.65 7.69 -2.73
CA SER A 73 11.26 6.93 -3.83
C SER A 73 10.63 5.54 -3.95
N LEU A 74 10.81 4.84 -5.09
CA LEU A 74 10.34 3.45 -5.23
C LEU A 74 10.97 2.50 -4.18
N PRO A 75 12.29 2.56 -3.90
CA PRO A 75 12.88 1.73 -2.84
C PRO A 75 12.32 2.05 -1.45
N GLU A 76 12.08 3.32 -1.17
CA GLU A 76 11.49 3.74 0.10
C GLU A 76 10.05 3.26 0.25
N THR A 77 9.27 3.30 -0.84
CA THR A 77 7.93 2.70 -0.89
C THR A 77 8.02 1.21 -0.56
N LEU A 78 8.97 0.48 -1.14
CA LEU A 78 9.13 -0.96 -0.84
C LEU A 78 9.45 -1.21 0.64
N VAL A 79 10.39 -0.47 1.21
CA VAL A 79 10.84 -0.66 2.60
C VAL A 79 9.74 -0.30 3.60
N ARG A 80 8.93 0.72 3.28
CA ARG A 80 7.96 1.30 4.20
C ARG A 80 6.54 0.80 4.00
N ALA A 81 6.09 0.83 2.76
CA ALA A 81 4.75 0.48 2.33
C ALA A 81 4.64 -1.01 1.93
N GLY A 82 5.77 -1.63 1.60
CA GLY A 82 5.82 -3.03 1.18
C GLY A 82 5.64 -3.20 -0.33
N PRO A 83 5.62 -4.46 -0.80
CA PRO A 83 5.60 -4.77 -2.23
C PRO A 83 4.26 -4.42 -2.90
N VAL A 84 3.14 -4.49 -2.19
CA VAL A 84 1.81 -4.20 -2.76
C VAL A 84 1.73 -2.75 -3.21
N SER A 85 2.09 -1.80 -2.34
CA SER A 85 2.04 -0.37 -2.68
C SER A 85 3.06 -0.01 -3.78
N LEU A 86 4.22 -0.68 -3.80
CA LEU A 86 5.19 -0.54 -4.88
C LEU A 86 4.56 -0.98 -6.22
N LEU A 87 3.92 -2.15 -6.25
CA LEU A 87 3.26 -2.66 -7.45
C LEU A 87 2.14 -1.73 -7.91
N THR A 88 1.29 -1.26 -7.00
CA THR A 88 0.23 -0.28 -7.33
C THR A 88 0.81 0.99 -7.94
N ARG A 89 1.92 1.50 -7.40
CA ARG A 89 2.57 2.71 -7.93
C ARG A 89 3.19 2.51 -9.31
N VAL A 90 3.75 1.34 -9.59
CA VAL A 90 4.36 1.02 -10.89
C VAL A 90 3.29 0.72 -11.95
N THR A 91 2.23 0.00 -11.58
CA THR A 91 1.20 -0.48 -12.51
C THR A 91 0.05 0.51 -12.72
N SER A 92 -0.19 1.41 -11.76
CA SER A 92 -1.28 2.38 -11.78
C SER A 92 -0.86 3.69 -11.09
N PRO A 93 0.18 4.39 -11.60
CA PRO A 93 0.71 5.59 -10.98
C PRO A 93 -0.34 6.69 -10.82
N ASP A 94 -1.16 6.94 -11.84
CA ASP A 94 -2.19 7.97 -11.78
C ASP A 94 -3.22 7.69 -10.68
N LYS A 95 -3.70 6.45 -10.57
CA LYS A 95 -4.67 6.06 -9.53
C LYS A 95 -4.06 6.17 -8.13
N TYR A 96 -2.79 5.81 -8.00
CA TYR A 96 -2.04 5.93 -6.76
C TYR A 96 -1.96 7.40 -6.32
N GLU A 97 -1.51 8.30 -7.19
CA GLU A 97 -1.42 9.73 -6.87
C GLU A 97 -2.78 10.35 -6.56
N GLN A 98 -3.79 10.04 -7.37
CA GLN A 98 -5.14 10.53 -7.17
C GLN A 98 -5.74 10.05 -5.85
N SER A 99 -5.44 8.83 -5.41
CA SER A 99 -5.88 8.34 -4.09
C SER A 99 -5.28 9.15 -2.94
N ILE A 100 -4.01 9.56 -3.05
CA ILE A 100 -3.31 10.35 -2.04
C ILE A 100 -3.89 11.76 -1.99
N LEU A 101 -4.07 12.39 -3.16
CA LEU A 101 -4.64 13.73 -3.25
C LEU A 101 -6.08 13.75 -2.75
N ARG A 102 -6.87 12.74 -3.11
CA ARG A 102 -8.22 12.55 -2.58
C ARG A 102 -8.21 12.42 -1.06
N TYR A 103 -7.33 11.59 -0.51
CA TYR A 103 -7.20 11.44 0.94
C TYR A 103 -6.80 12.76 1.61
N MET A 104 -5.84 13.50 1.04
CA MET A 104 -5.44 14.82 1.56
C MET A 104 -6.61 15.80 1.61
N TYR A 105 -7.44 15.80 0.57
CA TYR A 105 -8.64 16.62 0.53
C TYR A 105 -9.67 16.17 1.57
N GLU A 106 -10.02 14.89 1.62
CA GLU A 106 -11.05 14.37 2.53
C GLU A 106 -10.63 14.47 4.01
N SER A 107 -9.37 14.16 4.32
CA SER A 107 -8.83 14.20 5.68
C SER A 107 -8.31 15.59 6.08
N GLN A 108 -8.34 16.56 5.15
CA GLN A 108 -7.78 17.91 5.32
C GLN A 108 -6.32 17.91 5.79
N THR A 109 -5.52 16.91 5.38
CA THR A 109 -4.09 16.85 5.73
C THR A 109 -3.24 17.55 4.68
N THR A 110 -2.28 18.36 5.15
CA THR A 110 -1.33 19.06 4.29
C THR A 110 -0.02 18.28 4.13
N ASP A 111 0.21 17.25 4.94
CA ASP A 111 1.42 16.43 4.85
C ASP A 111 1.22 15.27 3.87
N VAL A 112 1.95 15.34 2.75
CA VAL A 112 1.97 14.31 1.71
C VAL A 112 2.50 13.00 2.26
N THR A 113 3.46 13.04 3.19
CA THR A 113 4.09 11.86 3.80
C THR A 113 3.04 11.04 4.57
N THR A 114 2.28 11.72 5.43
CA THR A 114 1.18 11.10 6.18
C THR A 114 0.08 10.62 5.24
N ALA A 115 -0.30 11.39 4.22
CA ALA A 115 -1.32 10.98 3.26
C ALA A 115 -0.89 9.74 2.46
N GLN A 116 0.34 9.73 1.96
CA GLN A 116 0.93 8.60 1.25
C GLN A 116 1.00 7.37 2.15
N GLY A 117 1.46 7.51 3.39
CA GLY A 117 1.48 6.42 4.36
C GLY A 117 0.09 5.83 4.66
N ASN A 118 -0.94 6.67 4.73
CA ASN A 118 -2.32 6.21 4.94
C ASN A 118 -2.85 5.43 3.72
N MET A 119 -2.59 5.91 2.50
CA MET A 119 -2.98 5.20 1.29
C MET A 119 -2.19 3.93 1.07
N ASP A 120 -0.91 3.92 1.43
CA ASP A 120 -0.09 2.72 1.44
C ASP A 120 -0.62 1.64 2.39
N ALA A 121 -1.08 2.04 3.58
CA ALA A 121 -1.74 1.13 4.52
C ALA A 121 -3.07 0.61 3.98
N PHE A 122 -3.88 1.49 3.38
CA PHE A 122 -5.13 1.12 2.73
C PHE A 122 -4.91 0.09 1.60
N PHE A 123 -3.93 0.30 0.72
CA PHE A 123 -3.67 -0.63 -0.39
C PHE A 123 -3.22 -2.01 0.08
N ARG A 124 -2.58 -2.08 1.25
CA ARG A 124 -2.11 -3.33 1.84
C ARG A 124 -3.23 -4.12 2.53
N ALA A 125 -4.05 -3.44 3.32
CA ALA A 125 -5.09 -4.05 4.15
C ALA A 125 -6.25 -3.05 4.34
N PRO A 126 -7.17 -2.95 3.36
CA PRO A 126 -8.20 -1.91 3.36
C PRO A 126 -9.24 -2.10 4.47
N ASP A 127 -9.52 -3.34 4.85
CA ASP A 127 -10.41 -3.74 5.94
C ASP A 127 -9.88 -3.27 7.31
N VAL A 128 -8.61 -3.59 7.61
CA VAL A 128 -7.94 -3.20 8.85
C VAL A 128 -7.80 -1.69 8.94
N TRP A 129 -7.45 -1.05 7.82
CA TRP A 129 -7.33 0.40 7.76
C TRP A 129 -8.68 1.10 8.02
N ALA A 130 -9.76 0.59 7.43
CA ALA A 130 -11.09 1.17 7.61
C ALA A 130 -11.57 1.02 9.07
N GLU A 131 -11.34 -0.13 9.69
CA GLU A 131 -11.60 -0.34 11.11
C GLU A 131 -10.81 0.65 11.97
N GLN A 132 -9.52 0.81 11.71
CA GLN A 132 -8.68 1.76 12.43
C GLN A 132 -9.19 3.20 12.30
N LYS A 133 -9.55 3.64 11.10
CA LYS A 133 -10.09 4.99 10.88
C LYS A 133 -11.44 5.19 11.57
N MET A 134 -12.29 4.16 11.61
CA MET A 134 -13.54 4.22 12.35
C MET A 134 -13.30 4.36 13.87
N LEU A 135 -12.33 3.63 14.43
CA LEU A 135 -11.96 3.73 15.84
C LEU A 135 -11.33 5.10 16.18
N GLU A 136 -10.48 5.63 15.30
CA GLU A 136 -9.92 6.98 15.42
C GLU A 136 -11.03 8.05 15.42
N GLN A 137 -12.04 7.91 14.55
CA GLN A 137 -13.18 8.83 14.48
C GLN A 137 -14.07 8.77 15.73
N ARG A 138 -14.18 7.60 16.36
CA ARG A 138 -14.93 7.43 17.62
C ARG A 138 -14.17 7.92 18.84
N GLY A 139 -12.86 8.16 18.71
CA GLY A 139 -11.97 8.50 19.83
C GLY A 139 -11.54 7.29 20.68
N ASP A 140 -11.86 6.07 20.23
CA ASP A 140 -11.50 4.82 20.92
C ASP A 140 -10.02 4.44 20.68
N ARG A 141 -9.35 5.11 19.73
CA ARG A 141 -7.94 4.90 19.40
C ARG A 141 -7.27 6.23 19.04
N GLU A 142 -6.01 6.38 19.43
CA GLU A 142 -5.17 7.50 18.99
C GLU A 142 -4.96 7.46 17.46
N VAL A 143 -4.92 8.64 16.84
CA VAL A 143 -4.65 8.79 15.40
C VAL A 143 -3.28 8.22 15.08
N TYR A 144 -3.25 7.13 14.31
CA TYR A 144 -1.99 6.48 13.96
C TYR A 144 -1.29 7.23 12.82
N ASP A 145 -0.04 7.59 13.07
CA ASP A 145 0.81 8.26 12.09
C ASP A 145 1.54 7.27 11.19
N TYR A 146 0.90 6.89 10.08
CA TYR A 146 1.51 6.13 8.99
C TYR A 146 2.64 6.91 8.28
N GLY A 147 2.77 8.21 8.60
CA GLY A 147 3.85 9.13 8.23
C GLY A 147 5.19 8.82 8.93
N LYS A 148 5.24 7.91 9.89
CA LYS A 148 6.50 7.41 10.48
C LYS A 148 7.03 6.20 9.72
N GLY A 149 8.27 6.30 9.23
CA GLY A 149 8.97 5.19 8.59
C GLY A 149 9.27 4.04 9.58
N PRO A 150 9.56 2.83 9.07
CA PRO A 150 10.00 1.73 9.93
C PRO A 150 11.30 2.10 10.65
N THR A 151 11.43 1.68 11.91
CA THR A 151 12.68 1.86 12.65
C THR A 151 13.80 1.01 12.02
N PHE A 152 15.04 1.47 12.13
CA PHE A 152 16.20 0.75 11.59
C PHE A 152 16.26 -0.71 12.07
N ASP A 153 15.95 -0.94 13.35
CA ASP A 153 15.89 -2.29 13.94
C ASP A 153 14.89 -3.20 13.23
N ARG A 154 13.72 -2.68 12.83
CA ARG A 154 12.72 -3.44 12.08
C ARG A 154 13.22 -3.80 10.69
N ILE A 155 13.91 -2.87 10.03
CA ILE A 155 14.48 -3.11 8.69
C ILE A 155 15.53 -4.21 8.77
N VAL A 156 16.46 -4.13 9.73
CA VAL A 156 17.51 -5.12 9.93
C VAL A 156 16.89 -6.48 10.25
N LEU A 157 15.95 -6.53 11.19
CA LEU A 157 15.29 -7.77 11.58
C LEU A 157 14.53 -8.42 10.41
N ALA A 158 13.78 -7.63 9.64
CA ALA A 158 13.07 -8.11 8.44
C ALA A 158 14.04 -8.61 7.37
N THR A 159 15.20 -7.95 7.20
CA THR A 159 16.22 -8.35 6.23
C THR A 159 16.89 -9.66 6.64
N VAL A 160 17.24 -9.82 7.92
CA VAL A 160 17.85 -11.05 8.46
C VAL A 160 16.88 -12.23 8.33
N TRP A 161 15.63 -12.06 8.75
CA TRP A 161 14.61 -13.11 8.62
C TRP A 161 14.28 -13.43 7.18
N GLY A 162 14.12 -12.41 6.34
CA GLY A 162 13.88 -12.58 4.91
C GLY A 162 15.00 -13.35 4.23
N SER A 163 16.26 -13.06 4.58
CA SER A 163 17.43 -13.80 4.05
C SER A 163 17.43 -15.26 4.51
N PHE A 164 17.15 -15.51 5.79
CA PHE A 164 17.06 -16.86 6.33
C PHE A 164 15.98 -17.71 5.63
N VAL A 165 14.76 -17.17 5.51
CA VAL A 165 13.65 -17.85 4.84
C VAL A 165 13.95 -18.06 3.35
N SER A 166 14.51 -17.05 2.68
CA SER A 166 14.91 -17.17 1.27
C SER A 166 15.97 -18.24 1.06
N GLY A 167 16.93 -18.38 1.98
CA GLY A 167 17.92 -19.45 1.95
C GLY A 167 17.29 -20.85 2.09
N LEU A 168 16.31 -21.02 2.98
CA LEU A 168 15.58 -22.28 3.12
C LEU A 168 14.79 -22.61 1.86
N ILE A 169 14.06 -21.65 1.29
CA ILE A 169 13.33 -21.83 0.03
C ILE A 169 14.29 -22.18 -1.10
N GLY A 170 15.41 -21.46 -1.22
CA GLY A 170 16.46 -21.73 -2.21
C GLY A 170 17.02 -23.14 -2.09
N ARG A 171 17.26 -23.63 -0.86
CA ARG A 171 17.68 -25.02 -0.61
C ARG A 171 16.63 -26.02 -1.06
N VAL A 172 15.35 -25.81 -0.75
CA VAL A 172 14.24 -26.67 -1.17
C VAL A 172 14.12 -26.71 -2.70
N LEU A 173 14.14 -25.55 -3.35
CA LEU A 173 14.09 -25.45 -4.81
C LEU A 173 15.30 -26.10 -5.47
N TRP A 174 16.50 -25.90 -4.93
CA TRP A 174 17.71 -26.56 -5.41
C TRP A 174 17.60 -28.08 -5.32
N GLN A 175 17.06 -28.61 -4.22
CA GLN A 175 16.79 -30.04 -4.05
C GLN A 175 15.68 -30.54 -4.99
N LEU A 176 14.67 -29.74 -5.31
CA LEU A 176 13.66 -30.14 -6.29
C LEU A 176 14.22 -30.23 -7.72
N VAL A 177 15.16 -29.35 -8.07
CA VAL A 177 15.77 -29.30 -9.41
C VAL A 177 16.93 -30.29 -9.56
N HIS A 178 17.77 -30.45 -8.54
CA HIS A 178 19.02 -31.22 -8.61
C HIS A 178 19.10 -32.39 -7.60
N GLY A 179 18.13 -32.50 -6.68
CA GLY A 179 18.18 -33.41 -5.54
C GLY A 179 17.58 -34.79 -5.81
N ASN A 180 18.45 -35.77 -5.54
CA ASN A 180 18.27 -37.20 -5.57
C ASN A 180 17.02 -37.70 -4.80
N ARG A 181 16.28 -38.67 -5.37
CA ARG A 181 14.96 -39.17 -4.90
C ARG A 181 14.97 -39.96 -3.57
N ASN A 182 16.02 -39.89 -2.76
CA ASN A 182 16.20 -40.77 -1.60
C ASN A 182 15.91 -40.08 -0.27
N LEU A 183 14.81 -39.32 -0.19
CA LEU A 183 14.35 -38.70 1.06
C LEU A 183 12.87 -39.01 1.29
N PHE A 184 12.53 -40.30 1.27
CA PHE A 184 11.51 -40.95 2.12
C PHE A 184 11.92 -42.42 2.27
#